data_AF-R3HK95-F1
#
_entry.id   AF-R3HK95-F1
#
_cell.length_a   1.000
_cell.length_b   1.000
_cell.length_c   1.000
_cell.angle_alpha   90.00
_cell.angle_beta   90.00
_cell.angle_gamma   90.00
#
_symmetry.space_group_name_H-M   'P 1'
#
loop_
_entity.id
_entity.type
_entity.pdbx_description
1 polymer ?
#
loop_
_entity_poly.entity_id
_entity_poly.type
_entity_poly.pdbx_seq_one_letter_code
_entity_poly.pdbx_strand_id
1 'polypeptide(L)'
;MKEALKKIILYPTYKEKQKRSIQRLKKDYEYYQKYTKEEINFLFIEAETKLNRKKYTFPISYITLLSITFIAFYHLNRTFGRAIKNYEKATNYFESLTIEEYGQLILNMYTTCFFIILLTTLTCGFHLISSYSTTQKEVSLLKIIQHKKE
;
A
#
# COMPACT_ATOMS: atom_id res chain seq x y z
N MET A 1 18.77 -16.64 -1.68
CA MET A 1 18.85 -15.52 -0.70
C MET A 1 19.71 -14.34 -1.19
N LYS A 2 20.96 -14.55 -1.65
CA LYS A 2 21.84 -13.48 -2.20
C LYS A 2 21.24 -12.69 -3.38
N GLU A 3 20.52 -13.33 -4.30
CA GLU A 3 19.90 -12.65 -5.45
C GLU A 3 18.67 -11.82 -5.08
N ALA A 4 17.86 -12.28 -4.13
CA ALA A 4 16.74 -11.52 -3.58
C ALA A 4 17.23 -10.27 -2.84
N LEU A 5 18.31 -10.40 -2.05
CA LEU A 5 18.99 -9.26 -1.41
C LEU A 5 19.57 -8.28 -2.44
N LYS A 6 20.17 -8.77 -3.54
CA LYS A 6 20.60 -7.90 -4.65
C LYS A 6 19.45 -7.12 -5.28
N LYS A 7 18.27 -7.74 -5.47
CA LYS A 7 17.06 -7.04 -5.95
C LYS A 7 16.51 -6.02 -4.95
N ILE A 8 16.65 -6.26 -3.65
CA ILE A 8 16.28 -5.30 -2.60
C ILE A 8 17.26 -4.11 -2.57
N ILE A 9 18.56 -4.35 -2.80
CA ILE A 9 19.58 -3.28 -2.92
C ILE A 9 19.42 -2.49 -4.22
N LEU A 10 18.90 -3.13 -5.28
CA LEU A 10 18.52 -2.51 -6.55
C LEU A 10 17.16 -1.78 -6.49
N TYR A 11 16.59 -1.57 -5.30
CA TYR A 11 15.47 -0.65 -5.19
C TYR A 11 15.91 0.70 -5.76
N PRO A 12 15.19 1.26 -6.75
CA PRO A 12 15.65 2.44 -7.44
C PRO A 12 15.90 3.52 -6.40
N THR A 13 17.12 4.05 -6.42
CA THR A 13 17.53 5.11 -5.51
C THR A 13 16.52 6.26 -5.58
N TYR A 14 16.41 7.03 -4.51
CA TYR A 14 15.50 8.18 -4.48
C TYR A 14 15.67 9.08 -5.72
N LYS A 15 16.91 9.24 -6.20
CA LYS A 15 17.28 9.95 -7.43
C LYS A 15 16.72 9.33 -8.71
N GLU A 16 16.76 8.01 -8.85
CA GLU A 16 16.16 7.31 -9.99
C GLU A 16 14.63 7.37 -9.98
N LYS A 17 14.00 7.24 -8.81
CA LYS A 17 12.55 7.41 -8.66
C LYS A 17 12.12 8.82 -9.03
N GLN A 18 12.86 9.84 -8.60
CA GLN A 18 12.64 11.22 -9.02
C GLN A 18 12.77 11.39 -10.54
N LYS A 19 13.84 10.86 -11.14
CA LYS A 19 14.04 10.93 -12.61
C LYS A 19 12.86 10.33 -13.37
N ARG A 20 12.37 9.16 -12.97
CA ARG A 20 11.19 8.52 -13.59
C ARG A 20 9.91 9.35 -13.37
N SER A 21 9.75 9.94 -12.18
CA SER A 21 8.59 10.80 -11.90
C SER A 21 8.61 12.06 -12.76
N ILE A 22 9.77 12.68 -12.97
CA ILE A 22 9.94 13.85 -13.84
C ILE A 22 9.63 13.49 -15.30
N GLN A 23 10.15 12.35 -15.79
CA GLN A 23 9.87 11.89 -17.14
C GLN A 23 8.37 11.64 -17.38
N ARG A 24 7.66 11.06 -16.41
CA ARG A 24 6.20 10.88 -16.48
C ARG A 24 5.48 12.22 -16.52
N LEU A 25 5.81 13.13 -15.59
CA LEU A 25 5.19 14.47 -15.57
C LEU A 25 5.43 15.23 -16.87
N LYS A 26 6.61 15.09 -17.49
CA LYS A 26 6.91 15.69 -18.78
C LYS A 26 6.02 15.12 -19.90
N LYS A 27 5.83 13.79 -19.92
CA LYS A 27 4.94 13.13 -20.88
C LYS A 27 3.49 13.58 -20.69
N ASP A 28 3.02 13.65 -19.45
CA ASP A 28 1.66 14.09 -19.12
C ASP A 28 1.47 15.57 -19.49
N TYR A 29 2.49 16.40 -19.28
CA TYR A 29 2.49 17.80 -19.69
C TYR A 29 2.35 17.94 -21.21
N GLU A 30 3.19 17.26 -21.99
CA GLU A 30 3.15 17.26 -23.45
C GLU A 30 1.81 16.73 -23.99
N TYR A 31 1.20 15.76 -23.29
CA TYR A 31 -0.12 15.25 -23.61
C TYR A 31 -1.20 16.33 -23.43
N TYR A 32 -1.24 16.98 -22.26
CA TYR A 32 -2.24 18.01 -21.95
C TYR A 32 -2.04 19.31 -22.75
N GLN A 33 -0.85 19.60 -23.26
CA GLN A 33 -0.65 20.78 -24.12
C GLN A 33 -1.53 20.79 -25.37
N LYS A 34 -1.92 19.62 -25.89
CA LYS A 34 -2.69 19.47 -27.13
C LYS A 34 -4.15 19.90 -27.06
N TYR A 35 -4.71 20.01 -25.85
CA TYR A 35 -6.11 20.33 -25.61
C TYR A 35 -6.40 21.83 -25.82
N THR A 36 -7.66 22.23 -26.02
CA THR A 36 -8.05 23.63 -26.00
C THR A 36 -8.05 24.19 -24.57
N LYS A 37 -8.29 25.50 -24.43
CA LYS A 37 -8.36 26.16 -23.11
C LYS A 37 -9.58 25.67 -22.32
N GLU A 38 -10.72 25.54 -23.00
CA GLU A 38 -11.99 25.08 -22.43
C GLU A 38 -11.87 23.63 -21.94
N GLU A 39 -11.23 22.76 -22.73
CA GLU A 39 -10.97 21.36 -22.36
C GLU A 39 -10.07 21.25 -21.12
N ILE A 40 -9.02 22.07 -21.03
CA ILE A 40 -8.16 22.11 -19.84
C ILE A 40 -8.90 22.60 -18.61
N ASN A 41 -9.75 23.62 -18.74
CA ASN A 41 -10.57 24.11 -17.63
C ASN A 41 -11.55 23.04 -17.13
N PHE A 42 -12.19 22.32 -18.05
CA PHE A 42 -13.07 21.20 -17.68
C PHE A 42 -12.30 20.12 -16.91
N LEU A 43 -11.17 19.65 -17.45
CA LEU A 43 -10.34 18.63 -16.82
C LEU A 43 -9.82 19.08 -15.45
N PHE A 44 -9.47 20.37 -15.32
CA PHE A 44 -9.02 20.95 -14.06
C PHE A 44 -10.12 20.89 -13.00
N ILE A 45 -11.34 21.33 -13.32
CA ILE A 45 -12.49 21.31 -12.39
C ILE A 45 -12.80 19.87 -11.97
N GLU A 46 -12.77 18.92 -12.91
CA GLU A 46 -13.00 17.50 -12.62
C GLU A 46 -11.93 16.94 -11.67
N ALA A 47 -10.65 17.18 -11.97
CA ALA A 47 -9.53 16.72 -11.17
C ALA A 47 -9.54 17.33 -9.76
N GLU A 48 -9.88 18.62 -9.64
CA GLU A 48 -9.99 19.33 -8.37
C GLU A 48 -11.15 18.80 -7.53
N THR A 49 -12.31 18.55 -8.14
CA THR A 49 -13.47 17.93 -7.48
C THR A 49 -13.12 16.54 -6.96
N LYS A 50 -12.41 15.74 -7.76
CA LYS A 50 -11.91 14.41 -7.38
C LYS A 50 -10.91 14.49 -6.23
N LEU A 51 -9.99 15.44 -6.26
CA LEU A 51 -9.03 15.67 -5.18
C LEU A 51 -9.74 16.08 -3.89
N ASN A 52 -10.71 16.98 -3.96
CA ASN A 52 -11.52 17.43 -2.83
C ASN A 52 -12.28 16.25 -2.21
N ARG A 53 -12.94 15.41 -3.01
CA ARG A 53 -13.57 14.18 -2.50
C ARG A 53 -12.55 13.28 -1.80
N LYS A 54 -11.39 13.07 -2.44
CA LYS A 54 -10.31 12.23 -1.88
C LYS A 54 -9.74 12.78 -0.58
N LYS A 55 -9.69 14.11 -0.38
CA LYS A 55 -9.25 14.74 0.87
C LYS A 55 -10.04 14.25 2.08
N TYR A 56 -11.33 14.02 1.91
CA TYR A 56 -12.21 13.50 2.97
C TYR A 56 -12.20 11.97 3.03
N THR A 57 -12.21 11.28 1.88
CA THR A 57 -12.28 9.81 1.88
C THR A 57 -10.96 9.13 2.22
N PHE A 58 -9.81 9.77 1.97
CA PHE A 58 -8.48 9.22 2.25
C PHE A 58 -8.27 8.89 3.74
N PRO A 59 -8.45 9.83 4.70
CA PRO A 59 -8.26 9.52 6.12
C PRO A 59 -9.24 8.44 6.60
N ILE A 60 -10.50 8.47 6.14
CA ILE A 60 -11.50 7.44 6.45
C ILE A 60 -11.04 6.06 5.95
N SER A 61 -10.60 5.97 4.70
CA SER A 61 -10.12 4.72 4.09
C SER A 61 -8.87 4.19 4.81
N TYR A 62 -7.97 5.09 5.22
CA TYR A 62 -6.76 4.73 5.95
C TYR A 62 -7.08 4.19 7.36
N ILE A 63 -7.96 4.86 8.11
CA ILE A 63 -8.42 4.37 9.42
C ILE A 63 -9.13 3.02 9.26
N THR A 64 -9.99 2.89 8.25
CA THR A 64 -10.70 1.64 7.95
C THR A 64 -9.72 0.49 7.69
N LEU A 65 -8.66 0.74 6.91
CA LEU A 65 -7.61 -0.24 6.66
C LEU A 65 -6.91 -0.67 7.95
N LEU A 66 -6.57 0.28 8.84
CA LEU A 66 -5.97 -0.03 10.13
C LEU A 66 -6.90 -0.84 11.04
N SER A 67 -8.17 -0.45 11.12
CA SER A 67 -9.18 -1.16 11.92
C SER A 67 -9.39 -2.59 11.45
N ILE A 68 -9.55 -2.80 10.13
CA ILE A 68 -9.69 -4.15 9.55
C ILE A 68 -8.42 -4.98 9.82
N THR A 69 -7.24 -4.38 9.66
CA THR A 69 -5.96 -5.06 9.93
C THR A 69 -5.86 -5.49 11.39
N PHE A 70 -6.26 -4.62 12.33
CA PHE A 70 -6.27 -4.93 13.76
C PHE A 70 -7.23 -6.09 14.09
N ILE A 71 -8.44 -6.05 13.54
CA ILE A 71 -9.44 -7.12 13.70
C ILE A 71 -8.90 -8.44 13.13
N ALA A 72 -8.27 -8.42 11.95
CA ALA A 72 -7.67 -9.60 11.35
C ALA A 72 -6.57 -10.21 12.24
N PHE A 73 -5.67 -9.39 12.78
CA PHE A 73 -4.65 -9.86 13.72
C PHE A 73 -5.25 -10.42 15.01
N TYR A 74 -6.28 -9.76 15.57
CA TYR A 74 -6.96 -10.25 16.76
C TYR A 74 -7.57 -11.65 16.53
N HIS A 75 -8.30 -11.83 15.41
CA HIS A 75 -8.90 -13.11 15.06
C HIS A 75 -7.85 -14.18 14.76
N LEU A 76 -6.74 -13.82 14.10
CA LEU A 76 -5.65 -14.74 13.84
C LEU A 76 -5.07 -15.26 15.16
N ASN A 77 -4.72 -14.38 16.09
CA ASN A 77 -4.17 -14.75 17.40
C ASN A 77 -5.15 -15.65 18.18
N ARG A 78 -6.43 -15.30 18.19
CA ARG A 78 -7.46 -16.07 18.90
C ARG A 78 -7.67 -17.45 18.30
N THR A 79 -7.71 -17.55 16.97
CA THR A 79 -7.92 -18.82 16.26
C THR A 79 -6.70 -19.72 16.38
N PHE A 80 -5.50 -19.15 16.23
CA PHE A 80 -4.25 -19.87 16.36
C PHE A 80 -4.04 -20.42 17.78
N GLY A 81 -4.27 -19.60 18.82
CA GLY A 81 -4.20 -20.06 20.21
C GLY A 81 -5.22 -21.16 20.54
N ARG A 82 -6.42 -21.14 19.92
CA ARG A 82 -7.40 -22.23 20.04
C ARG A 82 -6.96 -23.49 19.31
N ALA A 83 -6.39 -23.36 18.11
CA ALA A 83 -5.91 -24.49 17.33
C ALA A 83 -4.79 -25.24 18.06
N ILE A 84 -3.83 -24.52 18.65
CA ILE A 84 -2.76 -25.11 19.47
C ILE A 84 -3.34 -25.88 20.65
N LYS A 85 -4.21 -25.25 21.46
CA LYS A 85 -4.84 -25.91 22.62
C LYS A 85 -5.64 -27.15 22.24
N ASN A 86 -6.31 -27.14 21.09
CA ASN A 86 -7.07 -28.29 20.62
C ASN A 86 -6.15 -29.41 20.15
N TYR A 87 -5.04 -29.08 19.47
CA TYR A 87 -4.06 -30.06 19.02
C TYR A 87 -3.29 -30.68 20.20
N GLU A 88 -2.93 -29.89 21.21
CA GLU A 88 -2.37 -30.37 22.49
C GLU A 88 -3.30 -31.37 23.19
N LYS A 89 -4.61 -31.13 23.17
CA LYS A 89 -5.58 -32.06 23.77
C LYS A 89 -5.81 -33.33 22.95
N ALA A 90 -5.66 -33.25 21.63
CA ALA A 90 -5.92 -34.35 20.72
C ALA A 90 -4.69 -35.25 20.51
N THR A 91 -3.48 -34.77 20.82
CA THR A 91 -2.23 -35.48 20.54
C THR A 91 -1.20 -35.24 21.64
N ASN A 92 -0.40 -36.26 21.95
CA ASN A 92 0.76 -36.13 22.83
C ASN A 92 2.01 -35.59 22.10
N TYR A 93 1.84 -35.08 20.87
CA TYR A 93 2.93 -34.66 19.99
C TYR A 93 3.84 -33.60 20.62
N PHE A 94 3.29 -32.76 21.50
CA PHE A 94 4.04 -31.71 22.18
C PHE A 94 4.76 -32.17 23.46
N GLU A 95 4.46 -33.37 23.98
CA GLU A 95 5.13 -33.89 25.18
C GLU A 95 6.58 -34.31 24.90
N SER A 96 6.91 -34.65 23.65
CA SER A 96 8.25 -35.04 23.22
C SER A 96 9.11 -33.88 22.71
N LEU A 97 8.55 -32.68 22.60
CA LEU A 97 9.26 -31.51 22.06
C LEU A 97 9.93 -30.72 23.19
N THR A 98 11.14 -30.23 22.92
CA THR A 98 11.76 -29.23 23.79
C THR A 98 11.01 -27.90 23.67
N ILE A 99 11.12 -27.04 24.70
CA ILE A 99 10.48 -25.71 24.71
C ILE A 99 10.91 -24.87 23.49
N GLU A 100 12.16 -25.01 23.06
CA GLU A 100 12.71 -24.29 21.90
C GLU A 100 12.07 -24.75 20.58
N GLU A 101 11.93 -26.07 20.38
CA GLU A 101 11.31 -26.64 19.18
C GLU A 101 9.80 -26.31 19.13
N TYR A 102 9.13 -26.36 20.27
CA TYR A 102 7.73 -25.92 20.40
C TYR A 102 7.56 -24.44 20.01
N GLY A 103 8.43 -23.57 20.54
CA GLY A 103 8.44 -22.14 20.21
C GLY A 103 8.67 -21.88 18.72
N GLN A 104 9.63 -22.58 18.10
CA GLN A 104 9.89 -22.46 16.66
C GLN A 104 8.73 -22.95 15.80
N LEU A 105 8.08 -24.05 16.17
CA LEU A 105 6.93 -24.58 15.42
C LEU A 105 5.77 -23.58 15.43
N ILE A 106 5.43 -23.05 16.60
CA ILE A 106 4.40 -22.02 16.77
C ILE A 106 4.75 -20.77 15.96
N LEU A 107 6.00 -20.31 16.04
CA LEU A 107 6.46 -19.15 15.28
C LEU A 107 6.32 -19.38 13.76
N ASN A 108 6.72 -20.55 13.25
CA ASN A 108 6.66 -20.88 11.83
C ASN A 108 5.21 -20.93 11.30
N MET A 109 4.29 -21.48 12.08
CA MET A 109 2.88 -21.52 11.70
C MET A 109 2.22 -20.13 11.75
N TYR A 110 2.60 -19.28 12.72
CA TYR A 110 2.06 -17.93 12.87
C TYR A 110 2.63 -16.93 11.85
N THR A 111 3.93 -17.02 11.57
CA THR A 111 4.66 -16.05 10.73
C THR A 111 4.12 -15.98 9.31
N THR A 112 3.74 -17.11 8.71
CA THR A 112 3.20 -17.13 7.34
C THR A 112 1.92 -16.29 7.23
N CYS A 113 0.96 -16.51 8.14
CA CYS A 113 -0.29 -15.74 8.18
C CYS A 113 -0.04 -14.26 8.51
N PHE A 114 0.89 -13.98 9.42
CA PHE A 114 1.30 -12.63 9.75
C PHE A 114 1.85 -11.88 8.53
N PHE A 115 2.74 -12.49 7.76
CA PHE A 115 3.34 -11.87 6.58
C PHE A 115 2.32 -11.61 5.47
N ILE A 116 1.32 -12.48 5.30
CA ILE A 116 0.24 -12.25 4.33
C ILE A 116 -0.60 -11.03 4.71
N ILE A 117 -0.98 -10.91 5.99
CA ILE A 117 -1.73 -9.74 6.48
C ILE A 117 -0.88 -8.49 6.30
N LEU A 118 0.39 -8.52 6.73
CA LEU A 118 1.31 -7.40 6.60
C LEU A 118 1.48 -6.95 5.14
N LEU A 119 1.70 -7.89 4.21
CA LEU A 119 1.82 -7.59 2.79
C LEU A 119 0.54 -6.96 2.24
N THR A 120 -0.62 -7.49 2.60
CA THR A 120 -1.91 -6.96 2.16
C THR A 120 -2.13 -5.54 2.69
N THR A 121 -1.85 -5.27 3.97
CA THR A 121 -1.96 -3.93 4.55
C THR A 121 -1.01 -2.94 3.88
N LEU A 122 0.24 -3.35 3.63
CA LEU A 122 1.23 -2.49 2.98
C LEU A 122 0.85 -2.19 1.52
N THR A 123 0.39 -3.17 0.75
CA THR A 123 -0.04 -2.97 -0.64
C THR A 123 -1.27 -2.06 -0.71
N CYS A 124 -2.30 -2.31 0.10
CA CYS A 124 -3.48 -1.45 0.19
C CYS A 124 -3.12 -0.02 0.62
N GLY A 125 -2.26 0.13 1.62
CA GLY A 125 -1.77 1.44 2.08
C GLY A 125 -1.01 2.18 0.98
N PHE A 126 -0.12 1.50 0.27
CA PHE A 126 0.61 2.08 -0.86
C PHE A 126 -0.33 2.51 -2.00
N HIS A 127 -1.34 1.69 -2.32
CA HIS A 127 -2.35 2.04 -3.32
C HIS A 127 -3.17 3.27 -2.93
N LEU A 128 -3.59 3.38 -1.67
CA LEU A 128 -4.29 4.56 -1.17
C LEU A 128 -3.43 5.83 -1.30
N ILE A 129 -2.19 5.78 -0.82
CA ILE A 129 -1.25 6.91 -0.87
C ILE A 129 -0.94 7.30 -2.32
N SER A 130 -0.65 6.31 -3.17
CA SER A 130 -0.36 6.55 -4.58
C SER A 130 -1.56 7.15 -5.30
N SER A 131 -2.78 6.66 -5.04
CA SER A 131 -4.00 7.17 -5.66
C SER A 131 -4.26 8.63 -5.27
N TYR A 132 -4.03 9.00 -4.01
CA TYR A 132 -4.15 10.39 -3.56
C TYR A 132 -3.08 11.28 -4.21
N SER A 133 -1.81 10.85 -4.13
CA SER A 133 -0.67 11.61 -4.66
C SER A 133 -0.76 11.84 -6.18
N THR A 134 -1.21 10.84 -6.95
CA THR A 134 -1.36 10.98 -8.41
C THR A 134 -2.40 12.05 -8.76
N THR A 135 -3.55 12.05 -8.09
CA THR A 135 -4.59 13.08 -8.35
C THR A 135 -4.11 14.47 -7.91
N GLN A 136 -3.35 14.59 -6.82
CA GLN A 136 -2.76 15.87 -6.44
C GLN A 136 -1.77 16.39 -7.49
N LYS A 137 -0.95 15.51 -8.07
CA LYS A 137 -0.02 15.86 -9.15
C LYS A 137 -0.74 16.27 -10.43
N GLU A 138 -1.81 15.56 -10.78
CA GLU A 138 -2.67 15.87 -11.93
C GLU A 138 -3.27 17.27 -11.83
N VAL A 139 -3.89 17.62 -10.70
CA VAL A 139 -4.40 18.98 -10.43
C VAL A 139 -3.29 20.02 -10.54
N SER A 140 -2.13 19.77 -9.93
CA SER A 140 -0.98 20.69 -9.98
C SER A 140 -0.50 20.93 -11.41
N LEU A 141 -0.50 19.89 -12.25
CA LEU A 141 -0.08 19.96 -13.64
C LEU A 141 -1.09 20.73 -14.50
N LEU A 142 -2.37 20.43 -14.37
CA LEU A 142 -3.45 21.12 -15.10
C LEU A 142 -3.48 22.61 -14.75
N LYS A 143 -3.27 22.97 -13.47
CA LYS A 143 -3.14 24.36 -13.03
C LYS A 143 -2.01 25.11 -13.74
N ILE A 144 -0.85 24.47 -13.90
CA ILE A 144 0.29 25.06 -14.61
C ILE A 144 -0.04 25.29 -16.10
N ILE A 145 -0.73 24.34 -16.73
CA ILE A 145 -1.08 24.42 -18.16
C ILE A 145 -2.15 25.47 -18.41
N GLN A 146 -3.15 25.56 -17.54
CA GLN A 146 -4.19 26.58 -17.57
C GLN A 146 -3.57 27.99 -17.53
N HIS A 147 -2.70 28.26 -16.56
CA HIS A 147 -2.02 29.56 -16.44
C HIS A 147 -1.14 29.92 -17.65
N LYS A 148 -0.64 28.94 -18.41
CA LYS A 148 0.13 29.20 -19.64
C LYS A 148 -0.75 29.50 -20.86
N LYS A 149 -2.05 29.24 -20.78
CA LYS A 149 -3.04 29.47 -21.85
C LYS A 149 -3.96 30.66 -21.55
N GLU A 150 -3.72 31.34 -20.42
CA GLU A 150 -4.27 32.64 -20.07
C GLU A 150 -3.44 33.75 -20.71
#